data_AF-A0A527A1Q0-F1
#
_entry.id   AF-A0A527A1Q0-F1
#
_cell.length_a   1.000
_cell.length_b   1.000
_cell.length_c   1.000
_cell.angle_alpha   90.00
_cell.angle_beta   90.00
_cell.angle_gamma   90.00
#
_symmetry.space_group_name_H-M   'P 1'
#
loop_
_entity.id
_entity.type
_entity.pdbx_description
1 polymer ?
#
loop_
_entity_poly.entity_id
_entity_poly.type
_entity_poly.pdbx_seq_one_letter_code
_entity_poly.pdbx_strand_id
1 'polypeptide(L)'
;MSRVSPSEQTRIALLRDGDYFGEIALLKNVTRTASVKTLTPCTFLSLQREQFSYLLERAPHLRARLEQVLTSREAEGEAERPLTKGAAHDPLTRGVGLSTA
;
A
#
# COMPACT_ATOMS: atom_id res chain seq x y z
N MET A 1 -25.34 6.24 -28.05
CA MET A 1 -25.25 5.01 -27.23
C MET A 1 -23.81 4.50 -27.31
N SER A 2 -22.95 4.89 -26.36
CA SER A 2 -21.55 4.43 -26.34
C SER A 2 -21.46 3.09 -25.64
N ARG A 3 -20.96 2.07 -26.36
CA ARG A 3 -20.67 0.74 -25.83
C ARG A 3 -19.43 0.85 -24.93
N VAL A 4 -19.59 0.61 -23.64
CA VAL A 4 -18.46 0.44 -22.72
C VAL A 4 -17.70 -0.81 -23.17
N SER A 5 -16.45 -0.62 -23.60
CA SER A 5 -15.50 -1.69 -23.94
C SER A 5 -15.08 -2.46 -22.68
N PRO A 6 -14.68 -3.74 -22.80
CA PRO A 6 -14.31 -4.54 -21.64
C PRO A 6 -12.98 -4.07 -21.03
N SER A 7 -12.98 -3.86 -19.70
CA SER A 7 -11.82 -3.84 -18.80
C SER A 7 -10.66 -2.89 -19.15
N GLU A 8 -10.87 -1.58 -19.08
CA GLU A 8 -9.77 -0.63 -19.05
C GLU A 8 -9.12 -0.64 -17.65
N GLN A 9 -8.01 -1.36 -17.49
CA GLN A 9 -7.22 -1.33 -16.25
C GLN A 9 -6.33 -0.08 -16.25
N THR A 10 -6.72 0.92 -15.46
CA THR A 10 -5.93 2.13 -15.27
C THR A 10 -4.85 1.91 -14.22
N ARG A 11 -3.59 2.15 -14.59
CA ARG A 11 -2.48 2.17 -13.62
C ARG A 11 -2.55 3.46 -12.81
N ILE A 12 -2.94 3.34 -11.56
CA ILE A 12 -3.10 4.48 -10.64
C ILE A 12 -1.81 4.87 -9.90
N ALA A 13 -0.79 3.98 -9.83
CA ALA A 13 0.44 4.23 -9.08
C ALA A 13 1.62 3.30 -9.48
N LEU A 14 2.85 3.71 -9.18
CA LEU A 14 4.07 2.90 -9.28
C LEU A 14 4.81 2.86 -7.93
N LEU A 15 5.00 1.66 -7.38
CA LEU A 15 5.68 1.41 -6.11
C LEU A 15 7.18 1.16 -6.31
N ARG A 16 8.00 1.61 -5.37
CA ARG A 16 9.44 1.37 -5.27
C ARG A 16 9.80 0.81 -3.89
N ASP A 17 11.06 0.43 -3.72
CA ASP A 17 11.57 -0.07 -2.45
C ASP A 17 11.31 0.93 -1.31
N GLY A 18 10.77 0.41 -0.20
CA GLY A 18 10.36 1.19 0.96
C GLY A 18 8.91 1.68 0.90
N ASP A 19 8.22 1.60 -0.23
CA ASP A 19 6.79 1.93 -0.27
C ASP A 19 5.94 0.80 0.33
N TYR A 20 4.76 1.16 0.81
CA TYR A 20 3.78 0.23 1.37
C TYR A 20 2.42 0.36 0.67
N PHE A 21 1.62 -0.70 0.73
CA PHE A 21 0.28 -0.76 0.13
C PHE A 21 -0.64 -1.69 0.93
N GLY A 22 -1.95 -1.56 0.71
CA GLY A 22 -2.98 -2.40 1.34
C GLY A 22 -3.54 -1.85 2.65
N GLU A 23 -3.01 -0.73 3.13
CA GLU A 23 -3.45 -0.03 4.33
C GLU A 23 -4.86 0.56 4.20
N ILE A 24 -5.29 0.96 3.00
CA ILE A 24 -6.62 1.56 2.77
C ILE A 24 -7.73 0.61 3.23
N ALA A 25 -7.63 -0.65 2.82
CA ALA A 25 -8.63 -1.67 3.14
C ALA A 25 -8.71 -1.95 4.66
N LEU A 26 -7.57 -1.85 5.35
CA LEU A 26 -7.49 -2.05 6.79
C LEU A 26 -8.05 -0.85 7.56
N LEU A 27 -7.63 0.37 7.20
CA LEU A 27 -8.01 1.61 7.89
C LEU A 27 -9.48 1.98 7.69
N LYS A 28 -10.00 1.80 6.46
CA LYS A 28 -11.41 2.11 6.15
C LYS A 28 -12.36 0.94 6.37
N ASN A 29 -11.84 -0.22 6.72
CA ASN A 29 -12.61 -1.47 6.83
C ASN A 29 -13.45 -1.78 5.57
N VAL A 30 -12.82 -1.66 4.40
CA VAL A 30 -13.42 -1.91 3.07
C VAL A 30 -12.67 -3.01 2.34
N THR A 31 -13.22 -3.49 1.22
CA THR A 31 -12.52 -4.42 0.33
C THR A 31 -11.33 -3.74 -0.35
N ARG A 32 -10.43 -4.54 -0.95
CA ARG A 32 -9.27 -3.99 -1.67
C ARG A 32 -9.74 -3.06 -2.79
N THR A 33 -9.25 -1.83 -2.76
CA THR A 33 -9.65 -0.78 -3.71
C THR A 33 -8.90 -0.84 -5.04
N ALA A 34 -7.77 -1.58 -5.08
CA ALA A 34 -6.97 -1.77 -6.28
C ALA A 34 -6.22 -3.11 -6.24
N SER A 35 -5.83 -3.60 -7.42
CA SER A 35 -4.90 -4.72 -7.57
C SER A 35 -3.46 -4.21 -7.64
N VAL A 36 -2.52 -5.02 -7.17
CA VAL A 36 -1.07 -4.74 -7.25
C VAL A 36 -0.41 -5.85 -8.05
N LYS A 37 0.45 -5.48 -8.99
CA LYS A 37 1.22 -6.41 -9.81
C LYS A 37 2.70 -6.02 -9.76
N THR A 38 3.56 -7.00 -9.53
CA THR A 38 5.01 -6.82 -9.55
C THR A 38 5.50 -6.69 -11.00
N LEU A 39 6.32 -5.67 -11.27
CA LEU A 39 6.97 -5.50 -12.58
C LEU A 39 8.29 -6.25 -12.68
N THR A 40 8.89 -6.56 -11.53
CA THR A 40 10.16 -7.29 -11.38
C THR A 40 10.03 -8.27 -10.21
N PRO A 41 10.97 -9.21 -10.02
CA PRO A 41 11.06 -9.95 -8.76
C PRO A 41 11.17 -8.98 -7.57
N CYS A 42 10.36 -9.19 -6.52
CA CYS A 42 10.28 -8.33 -5.35
C CYS A 42 10.24 -9.18 -4.07
N THR A 43 10.68 -8.61 -2.95
CA THR A 43 10.50 -9.17 -1.60
C THR A 43 9.66 -8.19 -0.79
N PHE A 44 8.71 -8.71 -0.02
CA PHE A 44 7.80 -7.88 0.78
C PHE A 44 7.86 -8.26 2.25
N LEU A 45 7.76 -7.25 3.10
CA LEU A 45 7.38 -7.44 4.50
C LEU A 45 5.85 -7.41 4.57
N SER A 46 5.25 -8.43 5.16
CA SER A 46 3.80 -8.52 5.36
C SER A 46 3.45 -8.37 6.83
N LEU A 47 2.32 -7.71 7.10
CA LEU A 47 1.71 -7.60 8.42
C LEU A 47 0.29 -8.12 8.33
N GLN A 48 -0.08 -9.00 9.25
CA GLN A 48 -1.46 -9.46 9.38
C GLN A 48 -2.35 -8.35 9.96
N ARG A 49 -3.65 -8.43 9.71
CA ARG A 49 -4.62 -7.42 10.15
C ARG A 49 -4.53 -7.17 11.66
N GLU A 50 -4.44 -8.24 12.45
CA GLU A 50 -4.42 -8.18 13.91
C GLU A 50 -3.16 -7.46 14.41
N GLN A 51 -2.01 -7.75 13.79
CA GLN A 51 -0.73 -7.11 14.10
C GLN A 51 -0.72 -5.64 13.70
N PHE A 52 -1.31 -5.31 12.54
CA PHE A 52 -1.46 -3.95 12.07
C PHE A 52 -2.34 -3.13 13.03
N SER A 53 -3.52 -3.64 13.42
CA SER A 53 -4.40 -3.00 14.38
C SER A 53 -3.70 -2.75 15.73
N TYR A 54 -3.05 -3.79 16.27
CA TYR A 54 -2.27 -3.70 17.50
C TYR A 54 -1.16 -2.64 17.43
N LEU A 55 -0.45 -2.56 16.30
CA LEU A 55 0.59 -1.55 16.09
C LEU A 55 -0.01 -0.13 16.07
N LEU A 56 -1.14 0.08 15.41
CA LEU A 56 -1.78 1.40 15.34
C LEU A 56 -2.39 1.86 16.66
N GLU A 57 -2.74 0.94 17.56
CA GLU A 57 -3.14 1.26 18.92
C GLU A 57 -1.96 1.76 19.76
N ARG A 58 -0.77 1.16 19.57
CA ARG A 58 0.44 1.47 20.34
C ARG A 58 1.28 2.61 19.76
N ALA A 59 1.06 2.96 18.50
CA ALA A 59 1.77 4.03 17.80
C ALA A 59 0.78 5.04 17.17
N PRO A 60 0.16 5.94 17.95
CA PRO A 60 -0.81 6.91 17.44
C PRO A 60 -0.25 7.82 16.33
N HIS A 61 1.04 8.15 16.40
CA HIS A 61 1.73 8.94 15.37
C HIS A 61 1.79 8.21 14.02
N LEU A 62 1.94 6.88 14.03
CA LEU A 62 1.93 6.07 12.82
C LEU A 62 0.52 6.04 12.20
N ARG A 63 -0.52 5.88 13.03
CA ARG A 63 -1.91 5.99 12.59
C ARG A 63 -2.18 7.33 11.91
N ALA A 64 -1.83 8.44 12.57
CA ALA A 64 -2.02 9.78 12.03
C ALA A 64 -1.32 9.96 10.67
N ARG A 65 -0.09 9.45 10.54
CA ARG A 65 0.65 9.48 9.28
C ARG A 65 -0.04 8.67 8.18
N LEU A 66 -0.57 7.49 8.49
CA LEU A 66 -1.29 6.68 7.52
C LEU A 66 -2.62 7.33 7.09
N GLU A 67 -3.34 7.95 8.04
CA GLU A 67 -4.57 8.70 7.75
C GLU A 67 -4.31 9.91 6.85
N GLN A 68 -3.21 10.65 7.08
CA GLN A 68 -2.80 11.74 6.19
C GLN A 68 -2.61 11.26 4.74
N VAL A 69 -2.00 10.09 4.56
CA VAL A 69 -1.80 9.49 3.24
C VAL A 69 -3.12 9.11 2.58
N LEU A 70 -4.11 8.64 3.34
CA LEU A 70 -5.45 8.37 2.81
C LEU A 70 -6.12 9.64 2.31
N THR A 71 -6.04 10.73 3.06
CA THR A 71 -6.65 12.01 2.69
C THR A 71 -6.01 12.56 1.41
N SER A 72 -4.68 12.50 1.28
CA SER A 72 -3.99 12.90 0.05
C SER A 72 -4.47 12.10 -1.17
N ARG A 73 -4.74 10.81 -1.01
CA ARG A 73 -5.23 9.94 -2.10
C ARG A 73 -6.65 10.23 -2.57
N GLU A 74 -7.48 10.83 -1.72
CA GLU A 74 -8.84 11.24 -2.07
C GLU A 74 -8.85 12.58 -2.81
N ALA A 75 -7.95 13.48 -2.44
CA ALA A 75 -7.87 14.82 -3.01
C ALA A 75 -7.29 14.86 -4.43
N GLU A 76 -6.39 13.94 -4.77
CA GLU A 76 -5.58 14.02 -6.01
C GLU A 76 -6.21 13.37 -7.25
N GLY A 77 -7.40 12.77 -7.14
CA GLY A 77 -8.05 12.12 -8.29
C GLY A 77 -7.29 10.88 -8.81
N GLU A 78 -7.96 10.06 -9.61
CA GLU A 78 -7.55 8.68 -9.93
C GLU A 78 -6.24 8.54 -10.74
N ALA A 79 -5.65 9.63 -11.23
CA ALA A 79 -4.64 9.58 -12.30
C ALA A 79 -3.17 9.61 -11.83
N GLU A 80 -2.84 10.21 -10.68
CA GLU A 80 -1.46 10.32 -10.20
C GLU A 80 -1.41 10.20 -8.67
N ARG A 81 -1.46 8.98 -8.13
CA ARG A 81 -1.37 8.74 -6.69
C ARG A 81 0.10 8.59 -6.27
N PRO A 82 0.72 9.57 -5.58
CA PRO A 82 2.02 9.37 -4.96
C PRO A 82 1.91 8.34 -3.83
N LEU A 83 2.83 7.38 -3.86
CA LEU A 83 3.00 6.41 -2.79
C LEU A 83 4.05 6.94 -1.83
N THR A 84 3.75 6.85 -0.54
CA THR A 84 4.59 7.40 0.51
C THR A 84 5.70 6.43 0.87
N LYS A 85 6.94 6.93 0.82
CA LYS A 85 8.12 6.24 1.37
C LYS A 85 7.89 5.87 2.84
N GLY A 86 7.94 4.58 3.12
CA GLY A 86 8.15 4.05 4.47
C GLY A 86 9.43 4.63 5.07
N ALA A 87 9.40 4.89 6.37
CA ALA A 87 10.53 5.48 7.08
C ALA A 87 11.78 4.58 6.96
N ALA A 88 12.88 5.19 6.54
CA ALA A 88 14.27 4.72 6.57
C ALA A 88 14.60 3.41 5.82
N HIS A 89 15.35 3.56 4.74
CA HIS A 89 16.26 2.55 4.21
C HIS A 89 17.22 2.13 5.33
N ASP A 90 16.97 0.99 5.98
CA ASP A 90 17.99 0.29 6.75
C ASP A 90 18.90 -0.46 5.75
N PRO A 91 20.18 -0.06 5.59
CA PRO A 91 21.12 -0.74 4.70
C PRO A 91 21.42 -2.19 5.11
N LEU A 92 20.91 -2.68 6.25
CA LEU A 92 21.16 -4.03 6.75
C LEU A 92 20.15 -5.10 6.28
N THR A 93 19.03 -4.76 5.62
CA THR A 93 18.02 -5.76 5.21
C THR A 93 18.38 -6.50 3.89
N ARG A 94 19.67 -6.68 3.60
CA ARG A 94 20.11 -7.54 2.51
C ARG A 94 19.84 -9.00 2.85
N GLY A 95 18.72 -9.50 2.34
CA GLY A 95 18.47 -10.92 2.15
C GLY A 95 18.18 -11.68 3.43
N VAL A 96 16.89 -11.82 3.75
CA VAL A 96 16.43 -12.98 4.52
C VAL A 96 15.28 -13.60 3.74
N GLY A 97 15.61 -14.70 3.07
CA GLY A 97 14.60 -15.65 2.64
C GLY A 97 13.97 -16.28 3.88
N LEU A 98 12.65 -16.43 3.86
CA LEU A 98 12.00 -17.69 4.19
C LEU A 98 10.58 -17.64 3.63
N SER A 99 10.39 -18.41 2.57
CA SER A 99 9.09 -18.94 2.19
C SER A 99 8.73 -20.01 3.21
N THR A 100 7.56 -19.91 3.83
CA THR A 100 6.81 -21.10 4.28
C THR A 100 5.33 -20.74 4.48
N ALA A 101 4.53 -21.37 3.60
CA ALA A 101 3.11 -21.72 3.68
C ALA A 101 2.05 -20.62 3.91
#